data_AF-A0A7L0UT57-F1
#
_entry.id   AF-A0A7L0UT57-F1
#
_cell.length_a   1.000
_cell.length_b   1.000
_cell.length_c   1.000
_cell.angle_alpha   90.00
_cell.angle_beta   90.00
_cell.angle_gamma   90.00
#
_symmetry.space_group_name_H-M   'P 1'
#
loop_
_entity.id
_entity.type
_entity.pdbx_description
1 polymer ?
#
loop_
_entity_poly.entity_id
_entity_poly.type
_entity_poly.pdbx_seq_one_letter_code
_entity_poly.pdbx_strand_id
1 'polypeptide(L)' 'LGVHEQLHNGERAHKCSKCGKGFSQNSNLICHMRLHTGERPYMCEECGKNFSQRSNLI' A
#
# COMPACT_ATOMS: atom_id res chain seq x y z
N LEU A 1 17.91 1.80 -8.93
CA LEU A 1 18.53 0.46 -8.84
C LEU A 1 17.99 -0.34 -7.65
N GLY A 2 18.13 0.12 -6.39
CA GLY A 2 17.78 -0.67 -5.20
C GLY A 2 16.40 -1.36 -5.14
N VAL A 3 15.30 -0.69 -5.54
CA VAL A 3 13.95 -1.30 -5.49
C VAL A 3 13.74 -2.38 -6.55
N HIS A 4 14.37 -2.23 -7.72
CA HIS A 4 14.31 -3.24 -8.79
C HIS A 4 15.11 -4.49 -8.42
N GLU A 5 16.28 -4.32 -7.79
CA GLU A 5 17.12 -5.43 -7.35
C GLU A 5 16.51 -6.21 -6.18
N GLN A 6 15.80 -5.53 -5.28
CA GLN A 6 15.03 -6.18 -4.19
C GLN A 6 13.97 -7.17 -4.69
N LEU A 7 13.42 -6.98 -5.89
CA LEU A 7 12.47 -7.92 -6.50
C LEU A 7 13.13 -9.22 -6.92
N HIS A 8 14.37 -9.17 -7.43
CA HIS A 8 15.14 -10.35 -7.84
C HIS A 8 15.64 -11.13 -6.63
N ASN A 9 16.07 -10.43 -5.58
CA ASN A 9 16.70 -11.06 -4.42
C ASN A 9 15.68 -11.54 -3.37
N GLY A 10 14.40 -11.19 -3.53
CA GLY A 10 13.35 -11.47 -2.55
C GLY A 10 13.46 -10.64 -1.25
N GLU A 11 14.44 -9.75 -1.17
CA GLU A 11 14.68 -8.88 -0.02
C GLU A 11 13.65 -7.75 0.02
N ARG A 12 12.55 -7.99 0.75
CA ARG A 12 11.54 -6.97 0.99
C ARG A 12 11.87 -6.20 2.27
N ALA A 13 12.44 -5.01 2.12
CA ALA A 13 12.86 -4.16 3.23
C ALA A 13 11.68 -3.66 4.10
N HIS A 14 10.49 -3.48 3.51
CA HIS A 14 9.35 -2.91 4.22
C HIS A 14 8.37 -4.00 4.63
N LYS A 15 8.39 -4.42 5.89
CA LYS A 15 7.51 -5.49 6.40
C LYS A 15 6.33 -4.92 7.17
N CYS A 16 5.16 -5.51 6.96
CA CYS A 16 3.96 -5.24 7.74
C CYS A 16 4.11 -5.82 9.14
N SER A 17 3.94 -4.97 10.17
CA SER A 17 4.01 -5.39 11.57
C SER A 17 2.83 -6.24 12.01
N LYS A 18 1.69 -6.17 11.31
CA LYS A 18 0.47 -6.93 11.67
C LYS A 18 0.43 -8.35 11.11
N CYS A 19 0.91 -8.56 9.87
CA CYS A 19 0.83 -9.85 9.19
C CYS A 19 2.18 -10.36 8.64
N GLY A 20 3.28 -9.63 8.86
CA GLY A 20 4.62 -10.02 8.40
C GLY A 20 4.86 -9.88 6.89
N LYS A 21 3.85 -9.47 6.11
CA LYS A 21 3.96 -9.33 4.66
C LYS A 21 5.00 -8.27 4.27
N GLY A 22 5.96 -8.65 3.43
CA GLY A 22 6.98 -7.74 2.92
C GLY A 22 6.54 -6.99 1.67
N PHE A 23 7.08 -5.79 1.48
CA PHE A 23 6.93 -4.92 0.31
C PHE A 23 8.31 -4.38 -0.12
N SER A 24 8.49 -4.19 -1.43
CA SER A 24 9.70 -3.57 -1.99
C SER A 24 9.68 -2.04 -1.88
N GLN A 25 8.51 -1.43 -1.71
CA GLN A 25 8.35 0.01 -1.57
C GLN A 25 7.57 0.36 -0.31
N ASN A 26 7.98 1.43 0.37
CA ASN A 26 7.30 1.93 1.56
C ASN A 26 5.86 2.39 1.27
N SER A 27 5.62 3.00 0.10
CA SER A 27 4.27 3.41 -0.35
C SER A 27 3.30 2.24 -0.40
N ASN A 28 3.76 1.07 -0.88
CA ASN A 28 2.97 -0.16 -0.93
C ASN A 28 2.69 -0.71 0.47
N LEU A 29 3.65 -0.63 1.40
CA LEU A 29 3.43 -0.98 2.80
C LEU A 29 2.38 -0.06 3.44
N ILE A 30 2.49 1.26 3.27
CA ILE A 30 1.54 2.23 3.83
C ILE A 30 0.13 1.97 3.27
N CYS A 31 0.00 1.80 1.95
CA CYS A 31 -1.25 1.42 1.32
C CYS A 31 -1.82 0.12 1.91
N HIS A 32 -0.97 -0.89 2.08
CA HIS A 32 -1.37 -2.16 2.68
C HIS A 32 -1.86 -1.99 4.13
N MET A 33 -1.23 -1.13 4.93
CA MET A 33 -1.65 -0.87 6.31
C MET A 33 -3.08 -0.33 6.38
N ARG A 34 -3.55 0.40 5.36
CA ARG A 34 -4.94 0.87 5.26
C ARG A 34 -5.96 -0.28 5.20
N LEU A 35 -5.56 -1.45 4.70
CA LEU A 35 -6.42 -2.65 4.73
C LEU A 35 -6.61 -3.18 6.15
N HIS A 36 -5.63 -2.97 7.03
CA HIS A 36 -5.72 -3.37 8.43
C HIS A 36 -6.41 -2.35 9.32
N THR A 37 -6.36 -1.07 8.97
CA THR A 37 -7.02 0.00 9.74
C THR A 37 -8.42 0.32 9.21
N GLY A 38 -8.73 -0.09 7.98
CA GLY A 38 -9.97 0.30 7.30
C GLY A 38 -9.95 1.74 6.78
N GLU A 39 -8.81 2.43 6.83
CA GLU A 39 -8.70 3.84 6.43
C GLU A 39 -8.90 3.99 4.92
N ARG A 40 -9.79 4.92 4.55
CA ARG A 40 -10.12 5.23 3.15
C ARG A 40 -10.09 6.74 2.93
N PRO A 41 -8.90 7.34 2.79
CA PRO A 41 -8.73 8.78 2.78
C PRO A 41 -9.18 9.45 1.48
N TYR A 42 -9.40 8.67 0.41
CA TYR A 42 -9.77 9.22 -0.89
C TYR A 42 -11.28 9.10 -1.07
N MET A 43 -11.99 10.24 -1.11
CA MET A 43 -13.43 10.29 -1.35
C MET A 43 -13.70 10.76 -2.78
N CYS A 44 -14.64 10.10 -3.46
CA CYS A 44 -15.23 10.63 -4.69
C CYS A 44 -16.32 11.63 -4.34
N GLU A 45 -16.18 12.87 -4.79
CA GLU A 45 -17.15 13.94 -4.51
C GLU A 45 -18.49 13.71 -5.23
N GLU A 46 -18.49 13.04 -6.40
CA GLU A 46 -19.72 12.77 -7.15
C GLU A 46 -20.57 11.65 -6.54
N CYS A 47 -19.94 10.55 -6.11
CA CYS A 47 -20.67 9.37 -5.60
C CYS A 47 -20.53 9.12 -4.09
N GLY A 48 -19.74 9.93 -3.38
CA GLY A 48 -19.51 9.82 -1.94
C GLY A 48 -18.72 8.58 -1.49
N LYS A 49 -18.23 7.75 -2.42
CA LYS A 49 -17.51 6.51 -2.08
C LYS A 49 -16.08 6.80 -1.63
N ASN A 50 -15.65 6.12 -0.57
CA ASN A 50 -14.28 6.18 -0.07
C ASN A 50 -13.42 5.02 -0.58
N PHE A 51 -12.16 5.30 -0.89
CA PHE A 51 -11.16 4.37 -1.39
C PHE A 51 -9.88 4.44 -0.56
N SER A 52 -9.19 3.30 -0.44
CA SER A 52 -7.90 3.19 0.27
C SER A 52 -6.70 3.61 -0.60
N GLN A 53 -6.88 3.68 -1.92
CA GLN A 53 -5.85 4.03 -2.89
C GLN A 53 -6.34 5.12 -3.84
N ARG A 54 -5.44 6.07 -4.16
CA ARG A 54 -5.74 7.17 -5.08
C ARG A 54 -6.00 6.67 -6.50
N SER A 55 -5.31 5.61 -6.92
CA SER A 55 -5.52 4.97 -8.23
C SER A 55 -6.91 4.35 -8.40
N ASN A 56 -7.68 4.19 -7.31
CA ASN A 56 -9.05 3.67 -7.36
C ASN A 56 -10.10 4.79 -7.41
N LEU A 57 -9.70 6.06 -7.28
CA LEU A 57 -10.54 7.24 -7.37
C LEU A 57 -10.55 7.79 -8.81
N ILE A 58 -10.68 6.93 -9.82
CA ILE A 58 -10.70 7.34 -11.24
C ILE A 58 -12.06 7.96 -11.58
#